data_AF-A0A146K414-F1
#
_entry.id   AF-A0A146K414-F1
#
_cell.length_a   1.000
_cell.length_b   1.000
_cell.length_c   1.000
_cell.angle_alpha   90.00
_cell.angle_beta   90.00
_cell.angle_gamma   90.00
#
_symmetry.space_group_name_H-M   'P 1'
#
loop_
_entity.id
_entity.type
_entity.pdbx_description
1 polymer ?
#
loop_
_entity_poly.entity_id
_entity_poly.type
_entity_poly.pdbx_seq_one_letter_code
_entity_poly.pdbx_strand_id
1 'polypeptide(L)'
;MRMVEILSISLHELFGHGSKAFVFQNQFEKLTTQQQNELKTYYKQNSDVRLNLGDMRNFLEECRAEATTYCLQFDERFISLLQIDDHEAWMAATLCNTVIYCLAPPTNVRHKDTYSVARMTIFQHCIEPIGLINESGLLKFDHQTYQKLSQNLKNFLYKINLLMLGGNYEGAKELFGDMQGKLELQFKKYLNFYVQFRNSKQFMQKEKFEQQKTYLLKDGCLLETQGQTLDEVYTMIQNVELAMQ
;
A
#
# COMPACT_ATOMS: atom_id res chain seq x y z
N MET A 1 -6.71 6.35 -15.34
CA MET A 1 -6.31 5.28 -14.40
C MET A 1 -4.79 5.08 -14.33
N ARG A 2 -4.08 4.90 -15.44
CA ARG A 2 -2.63 4.62 -15.46
C ARG A 2 -1.76 5.58 -14.65
N MET A 3 -2.06 6.89 -14.68
CA MET A 3 -1.33 7.89 -13.88
C MET A 3 -1.50 7.65 -12.37
N VAL A 4 -2.72 7.36 -11.91
CA VAL A 4 -3.01 7.05 -10.50
C VAL A 4 -2.23 5.81 -10.08
N GLU A 5 -2.17 4.77 -10.92
CA GLU A 5 -1.43 3.54 -10.62
C GLU A 5 0.08 3.77 -10.50
N ILE A 6 0.69 4.49 -11.47
CA ILE A 6 2.12 4.83 -11.43
C ILE A 6 2.43 5.64 -10.16
N LEU A 7 1.56 6.60 -9.84
CA LEU A 7 1.71 7.41 -8.65
C LEU A 7 1.54 6.58 -7.37
N SER A 8 0.55 5.69 -7.31
CA SER A 8 0.36 4.78 -6.18
C SER A 8 1.63 3.98 -5.90
N ILE A 9 2.21 3.37 -6.94
CA ILE A 9 3.46 2.59 -6.80
C ILE A 9 4.61 3.51 -6.37
N SER A 10 4.78 4.67 -7.01
CA SER A 10 5.87 5.59 -6.70
C SER A 10 5.81 6.10 -5.26
N LEU A 11 4.60 6.43 -4.78
CA LEU A 11 4.35 6.86 -3.41
C LEU A 11 4.59 5.74 -2.41
N HIS A 12 4.16 4.52 -2.74
CA HIS A 12 4.34 3.33 -1.91
C HIS A 12 5.82 3.06 -1.66
N GLU A 13 6.64 3.06 -2.71
CA GLU A 13 8.08 2.81 -2.60
C GLU A 13 8.80 3.97 -1.91
N LEU A 14 8.59 5.21 -2.39
CA LEU A 14 9.37 6.36 -1.95
C LEU A 14 8.95 6.83 -0.55
N PHE A 15 7.66 7.07 -0.35
CA PHE A 15 7.15 7.65 0.90
C PHE A 15 6.56 6.61 1.83
N GLY A 16 6.01 5.52 1.31
CA GLY A 16 5.63 4.36 2.11
C GLY A 16 6.89 3.79 2.76
N HIS A 17 7.64 2.93 2.07
CA HIS A 17 8.82 2.29 2.65
C HIS A 17 9.91 3.26 3.14
N GLY A 18 10.15 4.37 2.42
CA GLY A 18 11.20 5.33 2.77
C GLY A 18 10.97 6.15 4.05
N SER A 19 9.75 6.22 4.59
CA SER A 19 9.44 7.04 5.79
C SER A 19 9.55 6.28 7.12
N LYS A 20 10.13 5.08 7.11
CA LYS A 20 10.20 4.22 8.28
C LYS A 20 11.09 4.80 9.38
N ALA A 21 10.61 4.74 10.61
CA ALA A 21 11.39 5.06 11.80
C ALA A 21 11.17 4.01 12.90
N PHE A 22 12.08 4.00 13.87
CA PHE A 22 12.06 3.10 15.03
C PHE A 22 12.43 3.87 16.28
N VAL A 23 11.82 3.50 17.40
CA VAL A 23 12.13 4.03 18.73
C VAL A 23 12.82 2.95 19.53
N PHE A 24 14.09 3.17 19.84
CA PHE A 24 14.87 2.32 20.72
C PHE A 24 14.74 2.77 22.17
N GLN A 25 15.09 1.89 23.11
CA GLN A 25 14.95 2.12 24.55
C GLN A 25 15.43 3.49 25.04
N ASN A 26 16.62 3.93 24.60
CA ASN A 26 17.19 5.23 25.01
C ASN A 26 16.42 6.44 24.49
N GLN A 27 15.68 6.29 23.39
CA GLN A 27 14.80 7.32 22.83
C GLN A 27 13.45 7.29 23.56
N PHE A 28 12.94 6.09 23.84
CA PHE A 28 11.69 5.90 24.58
C PHE A 28 11.74 6.51 25.99
N GLU A 29 12.84 6.31 26.71
CA GLU A 29 13.05 6.85 28.06
C GLU A 29 13.07 8.39 28.10
N LYS A 30 13.31 9.05 26.96
CA LYS A 30 13.30 10.53 26.82
C LYS A 30 11.92 11.08 26.47
N LEU A 31 10.95 10.23 26.15
CA LEU A 31 9.59 10.63 25.83
C LEU A 31 8.83 11.07 27.08
N THR A 32 7.85 11.94 26.92
CA THR A 32 6.89 12.26 27.99
C THR A 32 6.04 11.04 28.35
N THR A 33 5.48 11.01 29.56
CA THR A 33 4.58 9.91 30.00
C THR A 33 3.42 9.68 29.03
N GLN A 34 2.85 10.76 28.46
CA GLN A 34 1.78 10.65 27.47
C GLN A 34 2.25 9.91 26.21
N GLN A 35 3.42 10.28 25.67
CA GLN A 35 3.99 9.65 24.48
C GLN A 35 4.38 8.19 24.74
N GLN A 36 4.89 7.87 25.94
CA GLN A 36 5.18 6.48 26.32
C GLN A 36 3.91 5.62 26.38
N ASN A 37 2.84 6.16 26.95
CA ASN A 37 1.53 5.47 27.03
C ASN A 37 0.92 5.24 25.64
N GLU A 38 1.18 6.14 24.71
CA GLU A 38 0.70 6.05 23.34
C GLU A 38 1.48 5.04 22.50
N LEU A 39 2.82 5.09 22.57
CA LEU A 39 3.71 4.19 21.84
C LEU A 39 3.74 2.78 22.43
N LYS A 40 3.53 2.65 23.76
CA LYS A 40 3.44 1.43 24.58
C LYS A 40 4.70 0.56 24.67
N THR A 41 5.50 0.50 23.62
CA THR A 41 6.63 -0.44 23.45
C THR A 41 7.80 0.23 22.74
N TYR A 42 8.98 -0.40 22.78
CA TYR A 42 10.18 0.08 22.11
C TYR A 42 11.09 -1.09 21.72
N TYR A 43 12.05 -0.81 20.83
CA TYR A 43 13.09 -1.75 20.45
C TYR A 43 14.24 -1.75 21.47
N LYS A 44 14.76 -2.93 21.82
CA LYS A 44 15.95 -3.04 22.67
C LYS A 44 17.18 -2.57 21.90
N GLN A 45 18.19 -2.07 22.61
CA GLN A 45 19.44 -1.70 21.96
C GLN A 45 20.08 -2.91 21.28
N ASN A 46 20.61 -2.68 20.07
CA ASN A 46 21.24 -3.70 19.24
C ASN A 46 20.34 -4.89 18.87
N SER A 47 19.01 -4.80 19.09
CA SER A 47 18.09 -5.85 18.64
C SER A 47 17.87 -5.75 17.14
N ASP A 48 17.81 -6.89 16.47
CA ASP A 48 17.29 -6.96 15.11
C ASP A 48 15.78 -6.69 15.12
N VAL A 49 15.41 -5.50 14.65
CA VAL A 49 14.02 -5.03 14.52
C VAL A 49 13.13 -6.08 13.83
N ARG A 50 13.69 -6.88 12.91
CA ARG A 50 12.94 -7.91 12.19
C ARG A 50 12.38 -8.98 13.11
N LEU A 51 13.06 -9.28 14.21
CA LEU A 51 12.66 -10.33 15.14
C LEU A 51 11.54 -9.87 16.08
N ASN A 52 11.47 -8.57 16.41
CA ASN A 52 10.51 -8.06 17.38
C ASN A 52 9.05 -8.13 16.89
N LEU A 53 8.82 -7.97 15.58
CA LEU A 53 7.48 -8.03 14.99
C LEU A 53 7.16 -9.40 14.37
N GLY A 54 8.14 -10.32 14.33
CA GLY A 54 7.99 -11.65 13.74
C GLY A 54 7.29 -11.63 12.37
N ASP A 55 6.33 -12.54 12.20
CA ASP A 55 5.55 -12.68 10.97
C ASP A 55 4.67 -11.47 10.65
N MET A 56 4.36 -10.63 11.65
CA MET A 56 3.51 -9.44 11.45
C MET A 56 4.26 -8.30 10.77
N ARG A 57 5.59 -8.32 10.77
CA ARG A 57 6.43 -7.25 10.21
C ARG A 57 6.05 -6.92 8.77
N ASN A 58 5.94 -7.94 7.92
CA ASN A 58 5.70 -7.73 6.49
C ASN A 58 4.28 -7.20 6.27
N PHE A 59 3.27 -7.76 6.94
CA PHE A 59 1.90 -7.25 6.87
C PHE A 59 1.81 -5.80 7.33
N LEU A 60 2.48 -5.44 8.43
CA LEU A 60 2.47 -4.09 8.98
C LEU A 60 3.22 -3.11 8.07
N GLU A 61 4.36 -3.50 7.51
CA GLU A 61 5.13 -2.66 6.58
C GLU A 61 4.35 -2.35 5.31
N GLU A 62 3.78 -3.37 4.67
CA GLU A 62 2.98 -3.17 3.45
C GLU A 62 1.70 -2.37 3.74
N CYS A 63 1.03 -2.65 4.86
CA CYS A 63 -0.15 -1.90 5.28
C CYS A 63 0.18 -0.42 5.53
N ARG A 64 1.35 -0.14 6.13
CA ARG A 64 1.85 1.22 6.34
C ARG A 64 2.19 1.92 5.02
N ALA A 65 2.85 1.24 4.11
CA ALA A 65 3.22 1.81 2.81
C ALA A 65 1.97 2.13 1.95
N GLU A 66 1.00 1.21 1.90
CA GLU A 66 -0.29 1.42 1.23
C GLU A 66 -1.10 2.55 1.88
N ALA A 67 -1.24 2.58 3.21
CA ALA A 67 -1.97 3.64 3.90
C ALA A 67 -1.30 5.02 3.72
N THR A 68 0.03 5.07 3.71
CA THR A 68 0.80 6.30 3.41
C THR A 68 0.49 6.80 1.99
N THR A 69 0.48 5.88 1.03
CA THR A 69 0.13 6.18 -0.37
C THR A 69 -1.24 6.82 -0.46
N TYR A 70 -2.27 6.19 0.09
CA TYR A 70 -3.63 6.72 0.02
C TYR A 70 -3.76 8.06 0.76
N CYS A 71 -3.11 8.24 1.91
CA CYS A 71 -3.06 9.54 2.60
C CYS A 71 -2.51 10.66 1.70
N LEU A 72 -1.42 10.40 0.97
CA LEU A 72 -0.76 11.39 0.12
C LEU A 72 -1.56 11.68 -1.16
N GLN A 73 -2.22 10.68 -1.74
CA GLN A 73 -3.04 10.88 -2.94
C GLN A 73 -4.26 11.78 -2.71
N PHE A 74 -4.72 11.87 -1.46
CA PHE A 74 -5.79 12.77 -1.01
C PHE A 74 -5.26 14.03 -0.31
N ASP A 75 -3.95 14.33 -0.38
CA ASP A 75 -3.39 15.56 0.19
C ASP A 75 -3.39 16.68 -0.87
N GLU A 76 -4.13 17.76 -0.61
CA GLU A 76 -4.25 18.90 -1.53
C GLU A 76 -2.90 19.52 -1.92
N ARG A 77 -1.90 19.49 -1.03
CA ARG A 77 -0.56 20.00 -1.35
C ARG A 77 0.12 19.11 -2.36
N PHE A 78 -0.08 17.80 -2.27
CA PHE A 78 0.49 16.85 -3.21
C PHE A 78 -0.20 16.94 -4.58
N ILE A 79 -1.52 17.09 -4.58
CA ILE A 79 -2.31 17.32 -5.81
C ILE A 79 -1.85 18.61 -6.51
N SER A 80 -1.64 19.68 -5.73
CA SER A 80 -1.11 20.96 -6.24
C SER A 80 0.30 20.83 -6.79
N LEU A 81 1.19 20.09 -6.14
CA LEU A 81 2.56 19.84 -6.63
C LEU A 81 2.58 19.09 -7.96
N LEU A 82 1.62 18.19 -8.17
CA LEU A 82 1.46 17.44 -9.42
C LEU A 82 0.77 18.22 -10.53
N GLN A 83 0.32 19.45 -10.25
CA GLN A 83 -0.38 20.32 -11.22
C GLN A 83 -1.60 19.63 -11.84
N ILE A 84 -2.41 18.98 -10.99
CA ILE A 84 -3.63 18.32 -11.42
C ILE A 84 -4.76 19.35 -11.47
N ASP A 85 -5.14 19.77 -12.68
CA ASP A 85 -6.15 20.81 -12.87
C ASP A 85 -7.59 20.33 -12.59
N ASP A 86 -7.90 19.07 -12.93
CA ASP A 86 -9.22 18.46 -12.71
C ASP A 86 -9.25 17.67 -11.40
N HIS A 87 -9.49 18.40 -10.30
CA HIS A 87 -9.57 17.83 -8.96
C HIS A 87 -10.70 16.79 -8.82
N GLU A 88 -11.85 17.01 -9.45
CA GLU A 88 -13.01 16.11 -9.30
C GLU A 88 -12.73 14.77 -9.98
N ALA A 89 -12.23 14.78 -11.21
CA ALA A 89 -11.84 13.56 -11.91
C ALA A 89 -10.69 12.84 -11.20
N TRP A 90 -9.72 13.58 -10.64
CA TRP A 90 -8.63 13.00 -9.86
C TRP A 90 -9.12 12.28 -8.61
N MET A 91 -9.97 12.95 -7.81
CA MET A 91 -10.53 12.35 -6.61
C MET A 91 -11.34 11.11 -6.93
N ALA A 92 -12.19 11.17 -7.96
CA ALA A 92 -12.98 10.01 -8.39
C ALA A 92 -12.09 8.85 -8.84
N ALA A 93 -11.05 9.11 -9.64
CA ALA A 93 -10.12 8.09 -10.11
C ALA A 93 -9.30 7.48 -8.96
N THR A 94 -8.81 8.31 -8.04
CA THR A 94 -8.06 7.88 -6.85
C THR A 94 -8.93 7.04 -5.95
N LEU A 95 -10.17 7.47 -5.67
CA LEU A 95 -11.11 6.74 -4.83
C LEU A 95 -11.44 5.36 -5.42
N CYS A 96 -11.74 5.30 -6.71
CA CYS A 96 -11.95 4.04 -7.41
C CYS A 96 -10.73 3.12 -7.29
N ASN A 97 -9.53 3.67 -7.51
CA ASN A 97 -8.27 2.92 -7.38
C ASN A 97 -8.09 2.36 -5.95
N THR A 98 -8.18 3.23 -4.93
CA THR A 98 -8.06 2.84 -3.52
C THR A 98 -9.03 1.72 -3.16
N VAL A 99 -10.29 1.81 -3.59
CA VAL A 99 -11.27 0.74 -3.33
C VAL A 99 -10.92 -0.57 -4.03
N ILE A 100 -10.55 -0.52 -5.31
CA ILE A 100 -10.20 -1.72 -6.11
C ILE A 100 -9.03 -2.48 -5.49
N TYR A 101 -8.03 -1.76 -5.00
CA TYR A 101 -6.85 -2.37 -4.38
C TYR A 101 -7.14 -2.82 -2.94
N CYS A 102 -7.78 -1.98 -2.12
CA CYS A 102 -8.10 -2.31 -0.73
C CYS A 102 -9.05 -3.51 -0.61
N LEU A 103 -10.04 -3.62 -1.51
CA LEU A 103 -10.93 -4.77 -1.57
C LEU A 103 -10.21 -5.96 -2.25
N ALA A 104 -9.22 -6.51 -1.55
CA ALA A 104 -8.43 -7.63 -2.02
C ALA A 104 -9.28 -8.91 -2.17
N PRO A 105 -8.87 -9.87 -3.03
CA PRO A 105 -9.57 -11.14 -3.16
C PRO A 105 -9.64 -11.86 -1.80
N PRO A 106 -10.83 -12.14 -1.24
CA PRO A 106 -10.97 -12.73 0.09
C PRO A 106 -10.22 -14.06 0.27
N THR A 107 -10.09 -14.84 -0.81
CA THR A 107 -9.30 -16.08 -0.83
C THR A 107 -7.82 -15.83 -0.57
N ASN A 108 -7.25 -14.79 -1.17
CA ASN A 108 -5.83 -14.45 -0.97
C ASN A 108 -5.59 -13.98 0.46
N VAL A 109 -6.53 -13.22 1.03
CA VAL A 109 -6.48 -12.80 2.44
C VAL A 109 -6.49 -14.03 3.37
N ARG A 110 -7.36 -15.03 3.12
CA ARG A 110 -7.36 -16.30 3.86
C ARG A 110 -6.04 -17.05 3.78
N HIS A 111 -5.40 -17.01 2.62
CA HIS A 111 -4.06 -17.59 2.41
C HIS A 111 -2.93 -16.72 2.95
N LYS A 112 -3.24 -15.62 3.65
CA LYS A 112 -2.30 -14.69 4.26
C LYS A 112 -1.30 -14.10 3.25
N ASP A 113 -1.75 -13.86 2.01
CA ASP A 113 -0.98 -13.06 1.06
C ASP A 113 -0.76 -11.66 1.63
N THR A 114 0.50 -11.21 1.66
CA THR A 114 0.92 -10.03 2.45
C THR A 114 0.18 -8.77 2.03
N TYR A 115 0.17 -8.49 0.71
CA TYR A 115 -0.52 -7.33 0.17
C TYR A 115 -2.03 -7.43 0.36
N SER A 116 -2.62 -8.61 0.14
CA SER A 116 -4.06 -8.80 0.30
C SER A 116 -4.51 -8.58 1.74
N VAL A 117 -3.75 -9.08 2.72
CA VAL A 117 -3.97 -8.84 4.16
C VAL A 117 -3.90 -7.36 4.46
N ALA A 118 -2.81 -6.68 4.08
CA ALA A 118 -2.60 -5.26 4.30
C ALA A 118 -3.76 -4.40 3.73
N ARG A 119 -4.10 -4.63 2.46
CA ARG A 119 -5.16 -3.93 1.73
C ARG A 119 -6.54 -4.15 2.34
N MET A 120 -6.86 -5.40 2.70
CA MET A 120 -8.13 -5.72 3.36
C MET A 120 -8.22 -5.10 4.76
N THR A 121 -7.11 -5.00 5.50
CA THR A 121 -7.09 -4.26 6.77
C THR A 121 -7.44 -2.79 6.55
N ILE A 122 -6.84 -2.12 5.56
CA ILE A 122 -7.20 -0.73 5.21
C ILE A 122 -8.68 -0.64 4.82
N PHE A 123 -9.17 -1.58 4.01
CA PHE A 123 -10.58 -1.62 3.62
C PHE A 123 -11.51 -1.64 4.83
N GLN A 124 -11.33 -2.60 5.74
CA GLN A 124 -12.22 -2.79 6.88
C GLN A 124 -12.15 -1.66 7.92
N HIS A 125 -10.99 -1.00 8.06
CA HIS A 125 -10.81 0.07 9.04
C HIS A 125 -11.09 1.47 8.50
N CYS A 126 -10.87 1.71 7.20
CA CYS A 126 -10.95 3.05 6.63
C CYS A 126 -12.14 3.25 5.69
N ILE A 127 -12.44 2.26 4.85
CA ILE A 127 -13.37 2.37 3.73
C ILE A 127 -14.76 1.82 4.08
N GLU A 128 -14.81 0.64 4.69
CA GLU A 128 -16.07 0.01 5.06
C GLU A 128 -16.89 0.85 6.06
N PRO A 129 -16.31 1.44 7.14
CA PRO A 129 -17.08 2.15 8.16
C PRO A 129 -17.79 3.42 7.66
N ILE A 130 -17.33 3.99 6.54
CA ILE A 130 -17.92 5.21 5.96
C ILE A 130 -19.05 4.91 4.98
N GLY A 131 -19.34 3.63 4.70
CA GLY A 131 -20.42 3.22 3.81
C GLY A 131 -20.16 3.60 2.34
N LEU A 132 -18.88 3.66 1.93
CA LEU A 132 -18.51 4.06 0.57
C LEU A 132 -19.02 3.07 -0.49
N ILE A 133 -19.11 1.79 -0.14
CA ILE A 133 -19.68 0.74 -0.97
C ILE A 133 -21.07 0.40 -0.42
N ASN A 134 -22.11 0.56 -1.23
CA ASN A 134 -23.46 0.14 -0.85
C ASN A 134 -23.64 -1.40 -0.99
N GLU A 135 -24.80 -1.92 -0.57
CA GLU A 135 -25.08 -3.37 -0.63
C GLU A 135 -25.07 -3.94 -2.06
N SER A 136 -25.25 -3.09 -3.07
CA SER A 136 -25.17 -3.47 -4.49
C SER A 136 -23.75 -3.40 -5.08
N GLY A 137 -22.74 -3.07 -4.27
CA GLY A 137 -21.35 -2.97 -4.71
C GLY A 137 -21.02 -1.66 -5.45
N LEU A 138 -21.93 -0.68 -5.45
CA LEU A 138 -21.70 0.62 -6.10
C LEU A 138 -21.03 1.60 -5.14
N LEU A 139 -20.13 2.41 -5.68
CA LEU A 139 -19.53 3.53 -4.95
C LEU A 139 -20.54 4.66 -4.77
N LYS A 140 -20.74 5.09 -3.53
CA LYS A 140 -21.41 6.32 -3.18
C LYS A 140 -20.39 7.27 -2.57
N PHE A 141 -20.05 8.34 -3.28
CA PHE A 141 -19.11 9.33 -2.78
C PHE A 141 -19.69 10.73 -2.88
N ASP A 142 -19.41 11.51 -1.84
CA ASP A 142 -19.64 12.94 -1.77
C ASP A 142 -18.47 13.57 -0.99
N HIS A 143 -18.45 14.90 -0.90
CA HIS A 143 -17.39 15.62 -0.20
C HIS A 143 -17.28 15.21 1.29
N GLN A 144 -18.39 14.90 1.95
CA GLN A 144 -18.38 14.47 3.35
C GLN A 144 -17.75 13.08 3.50
N THR A 145 -18.05 12.16 2.60
CA THR A 145 -17.51 10.80 2.58
C THR A 145 -16.00 10.83 2.31
N TYR A 146 -15.55 11.73 1.43
CA TYR A 146 -14.14 12.01 1.20
C TYR A 146 -13.41 12.48 2.45
N GLN A 147 -13.94 13.50 3.14
CA GLN A 147 -13.31 14.01 4.38
C GLN A 147 -13.20 12.93 5.46
N LYS A 148 -14.25 12.10 5.60
CA LYS A 148 -14.24 10.96 6.53
C LYS A 148 -13.19 9.92 6.14
N LEU A 149 -13.06 9.59 4.85
CA LEU A 149 -12.02 8.67 4.37
C LEU A 149 -10.63 9.20 4.67
N SER A 150 -10.34 10.45 4.32
CA SER A 150 -9.05 11.10 4.57
C SER A 150 -8.71 11.08 6.07
N GLN A 151 -9.67 11.40 6.93
CA GLN A 151 -9.47 11.36 8.38
C GLN A 151 -9.24 9.92 8.90
N ASN A 152 -10.02 8.95 8.41
CA ASN A 152 -9.83 7.54 8.79
C ASN A 152 -8.45 7.03 8.38
N LEU A 153 -8.01 7.33 7.16
CA LEU A 153 -6.67 6.96 6.67
C LEU A 153 -5.57 7.60 7.53
N LYS A 154 -5.68 8.88 7.89
CA LYS A 154 -4.71 9.55 8.77
C LYS A 154 -4.66 8.93 10.16
N ASN A 155 -5.81 8.69 10.78
CA ASN A 155 -5.90 8.05 12.08
C ASN A 155 -5.34 6.61 12.05
N PHE A 156 -5.64 5.88 10.98
CA PHE A 156 -5.17 4.52 10.79
C PHE A 156 -3.65 4.49 10.55
N LEU A 157 -3.14 5.36 9.68
CA LEU A 157 -1.70 5.52 9.43
C LEU A 157 -0.94 5.88 10.71
N TYR A 158 -1.52 6.76 11.53
CA TYR A 158 -0.97 7.07 12.83
C TYR A 158 -0.88 5.84 13.74
N LYS A 159 -1.97 5.07 13.87
CA LYS A 159 -2.02 3.84 14.66
C LYS A 159 -0.97 2.82 14.20
N ILE A 160 -0.90 2.53 12.90
CA ILE A 160 0.06 1.54 12.36
C ILE A 160 1.51 2.03 12.49
N ASN A 161 1.75 3.34 12.37
CA ASN A 161 3.07 3.91 12.65
C ASN A 161 3.46 3.70 14.11
N LEU A 162 2.57 3.90 15.09
CA LEU A 162 2.88 3.61 16.49
C LEU A 162 3.22 2.14 16.73
N LEU A 163 2.46 1.23 16.13
CA LEU A 163 2.75 -0.21 16.21
C LEU A 163 4.14 -0.53 15.64
N MET A 164 4.49 0.09 14.51
CA MET A 164 5.78 -0.11 13.84
C MET A 164 6.95 0.55 14.55
N LEU A 165 6.76 1.76 15.07
CA LEU A 165 7.79 2.56 15.75
C LEU A 165 8.25 1.90 17.04
N GLY A 166 7.32 1.30 17.79
CA GLY A 166 7.61 0.66 19.07
C GLY A 166 7.90 -0.83 18.96
N GLY A 167 7.66 -1.45 17.81
CA GLY A 167 7.72 -2.91 17.67
C GLY A 167 6.63 -3.62 18.46
N ASN A 168 5.41 -3.05 18.47
CA ASN A 168 4.28 -3.56 19.24
C ASN A 168 3.65 -4.79 18.56
N TYR A 169 4.26 -5.96 18.76
CA TYR A 169 3.82 -7.22 18.17
C TYR A 169 2.38 -7.59 18.54
N GLU A 170 2.02 -7.51 19.82
CA GLU A 170 0.67 -7.90 20.27
C GLU A 170 -0.40 -6.99 19.68
N GLY A 171 -0.15 -5.67 19.62
CA GLY A 171 -1.08 -4.74 18.97
C GLY A 171 -1.21 -4.95 17.46
N ALA A 172 -0.13 -5.36 16.78
CA ALA A 172 -0.18 -5.74 15.36
C ALA A 172 -0.98 -7.04 15.16
N LYS A 173 -0.73 -8.05 16.01
CA LYS A 173 -1.44 -9.33 15.99
C LYS A 173 -2.94 -9.16 16.25
N GLU A 174 -3.31 -8.30 17.19
CA GLU A 174 -4.71 -7.93 17.45
C GLU A 174 -5.34 -7.29 16.20
N LEU A 175 -4.69 -6.27 15.62
CA LEU A 175 -5.19 -5.59 14.43
C LEU A 175 -5.47 -6.53 13.25
N PHE A 176 -4.52 -7.40 12.92
CA PHE A 176 -4.69 -8.34 11.80
C PHE A 176 -5.58 -9.53 12.17
N GLY A 177 -5.60 -9.93 13.43
CA GLY A 177 -6.51 -10.96 13.96
C GLY A 177 -7.97 -10.54 13.86
N ASP A 178 -8.29 -9.31 14.24
CA ASP A 178 -9.64 -8.73 14.13
C ASP A 178 -10.10 -8.69 12.66
N MET A 179 -9.20 -8.23 11.77
CA MET A 179 -9.48 -8.20 10.34
C MET A 179 -9.79 -9.59 9.79
N GLN A 180 -8.98 -10.60 10.17
CA GLN A 180 -9.19 -11.98 9.75
C GLN A 180 -10.50 -12.54 10.30
N GLY A 181 -10.80 -12.30 11.59
CA GLY A 181 -12.05 -12.75 12.20
C GLY A 181 -13.28 -12.18 11.50
N LYS A 182 -13.26 -10.88 11.17
CA LYS A 182 -14.33 -10.22 10.42
C LYS A 182 -14.46 -10.76 8.99
N LEU A 183 -13.34 -11.01 8.31
CA LEU A 183 -13.32 -11.63 6.99
C LEU A 183 -14.02 -12.98 7.00
N GLU A 184 -13.71 -13.84 7.98
CA GLU A 184 -14.31 -15.18 8.07
C GLU A 184 -15.83 -15.11 8.29
N LEU A 185 -16.27 -14.24 9.20
CA LEU A 185 -17.69 -14.05 9.50
C LEU A 185 -18.48 -13.49 8.30
N GLN A 186 -17.85 -12.60 7.52
CA GLN A 186 -18.50 -11.89 6.40
C GLN A 186 -17.96 -12.32 5.04
N PHE A 187 -17.40 -13.52 4.91
CA PHE A 187 -16.68 -13.94 3.71
C PHE A 187 -17.52 -13.81 2.43
N LYS A 188 -18.78 -14.27 2.48
CA LYS A 188 -19.71 -14.18 1.34
C LYS A 188 -19.96 -12.73 0.92
N LYS A 189 -20.07 -11.82 1.89
CA LYS A 189 -20.27 -10.38 1.64
C LYS A 189 -19.05 -9.79 0.92
N TYR A 190 -17.84 -10.01 1.45
CA TYR A 190 -16.62 -9.49 0.82
C TYR A 190 -16.36 -10.12 -0.55
N LEU A 191 -16.69 -11.40 -0.74
CA LEU A 191 -16.61 -12.06 -2.04
C LEU A 191 -17.59 -11.43 -3.04
N ASN A 192 -18.83 -11.18 -2.61
CA ASN A 192 -19.82 -10.52 -3.46
C ASN A 192 -19.38 -9.12 -3.85
N PHE A 193 -18.88 -8.32 -2.90
CA PHE A 193 -18.31 -7.01 -3.20
C PHE A 193 -17.18 -7.12 -4.22
N TYR A 194 -16.21 -8.01 -4.00
CA TYR A 194 -15.09 -8.20 -4.90
C TYR A 194 -15.54 -8.57 -6.33
N VAL A 195 -16.45 -9.53 -6.46
CA VAL A 195 -16.98 -9.98 -7.76
C VAL A 195 -17.77 -8.87 -8.46
N GLN A 196 -18.66 -8.17 -7.75
CA GLN A 196 -19.44 -7.06 -8.32
C GLN A 196 -18.53 -5.93 -8.79
N PHE A 197 -17.53 -5.56 -7.99
CA PHE A 197 -16.61 -4.47 -8.31
C PHE A 197 -15.72 -4.82 -9.51
N ARG A 198 -15.19 -6.06 -9.56
CA ARG A 198 -14.34 -6.55 -10.66
C ARG A 198 -15.10 -6.80 -11.97
N ASN A 199 -16.38 -7.15 -11.89
CA ASN A 199 -17.25 -7.32 -13.05
C ASN A 199 -17.89 -6.00 -13.52
N SER A 200 -17.71 -4.91 -12.79
CA SER A 200 -18.19 -3.61 -13.22
C SER A 200 -17.38 -3.10 -14.42
N LYS A 201 -18.03 -2.32 -15.30
CA LYS A 201 -17.36 -1.64 -16.43
C LYS A 201 -16.22 -0.70 -16.00
N GLN A 202 -16.08 -0.43 -14.71
CA GLN A 202 -15.04 0.42 -14.13
C GLN A 202 -13.71 -0.33 -13.93
N PHE A 203 -13.72 -1.67 -14.00
CA PHE A 203 -12.49 -2.46 -13.98
C PHE A 203 -11.93 -2.58 -15.40
N MET A 204 -10.95 -1.75 -15.76
CA MET A 204 -10.21 -1.96 -16.99
C MET A 204 -9.40 -3.25 -16.85
N GLN A 205 -9.64 -4.22 -17.74
CA GLN A 205 -8.73 -5.35 -17.89
C GLN A 205 -7.32 -4.80 -18.19
N LYS A 206 -6.29 -5.35 -17.52
CA LYS A 206 -4.89 -5.04 -17.83
C LYS A 206 -4.73 -5.11 -19.35
N GLU A 207 -4.46 -3.97 -19.98
CA GLU A 207 -4.01 -3.96 -21.37
C GLU A 207 -2.82 -4.92 -21.45
N LYS A 208 -2.83 -5.81 -22.46
CA LYS A 208 -1.63 -6.59 -22.75
C LYS A 208 -0.53 -5.58 -23.01
N PHE A 209 0.44 -5.52 -22.12
CA PHE A 209 1.62 -4.69 -22.32
C PHE A 209 2.23 -5.10 -23.66
N GLU A 210 2.31 -4.15 -24.59
CA GLU A 210 3.24 -4.30 -25.71
C GLU A 210 4.61 -4.60 -25.10
N GLN A 211 5.33 -5.57 -25.67
CA GLN A 211 6.67 -5.91 -25.23
C GLN A 211 7.47 -4.62 -25.06
N GLN A 212 7.95 -4.37 -23.84
CA GLN A 212 8.74 -3.19 -23.57
C GLN A 212 10.00 -3.25 -24.42
N LYS A 213 10.21 -2.19 -25.20
CA LYS A 213 11.43 -1.99 -25.96
C LYS A 213 12.62 -2.02 -25.00
N THR A 214 13.58 -2.87 -25.30
CA THR A 214 14.85 -2.99 -24.61
C THR A 214 15.80 -1.91 -25.13
N TYR A 215 16.60 -1.32 -24.24
CA TYR A 215 17.57 -0.28 -24.59
C TYR A 215 18.94 -0.65 -24.02
N LEU A 216 19.99 -0.43 -24.81
CA LEU A 216 21.39 -0.61 -24.41
C LEU A 216 22.05 0.75 -24.23
N LEU A 217 22.71 0.97 -23.10
CA LEU A 217 23.55 2.16 -22.91
C LEU A 217 24.90 1.94 -23.60
N LYS A 218 25.16 2.64 -24.70
CA LYS A 218 26.42 2.60 -25.44
C LYS A 218 26.93 4.03 -25.63
N ASP A 219 28.18 4.28 -25.25
CA ASP A 219 28.83 5.59 -25.37
C ASP A 219 28.00 6.74 -24.73
N GLY A 220 27.34 6.44 -23.60
CA GLY A 220 26.47 7.40 -22.89
C GLY A 220 25.09 7.62 -23.52
N CYS A 221 24.75 6.91 -24.59
CA CYS A 221 23.46 7.01 -25.28
C CYS A 221 22.63 5.74 -25.08
N LEU A 222 21.33 5.88 -24.83
CA LEU A 222 20.39 4.76 -24.80
C LEU A 222 19.96 4.43 -26.24
N LEU A 223 20.34 3.26 -26.74
CA LEU A 223 20.00 2.76 -28.07
C LEU A 223 18.95 1.66 -27.96
N GLU A 224 17.83 1.81 -28.67
CA GLU A 224 16.79 0.76 -28.74
C GLU A 224 17.35 -0.51 -29.39
N THR A 225 17.28 -1.64 -28.71
CA THR A 225 17.71 -2.93 -29.26
C THR A 225 16.60 -3.50 -30.14
N GLN A 226 16.85 -3.64 -31.43
CA GLN A 226 15.86 -4.21 -32.36
C GLN A 226 15.68 -5.71 -32.09
N GLY A 227 14.56 -6.07 -31.46
CA GLY A 227 14.07 -7.45 -31.41
C GLY A 227 14.78 -8.39 -30.43
N GLN A 228 15.57 -7.88 -29.48
CA GLN A 228 16.19 -8.70 -28.43
C GLN A 228 15.30 -8.75 -27.19
N THR A 229 15.02 -9.95 -26.72
CA THR A 229 14.33 -10.20 -25.44
C THR A 229 15.22 -9.80 -24.26
N LEU A 230 14.61 -9.54 -23.10
CA LEU A 230 15.34 -9.14 -21.88
C LEU A 230 16.42 -10.18 -21.51
N ASP A 231 16.12 -11.46 -21.67
CA ASP A 231 17.01 -12.58 -21.38
C ASP A 231 18.26 -12.60 -22.28
N GLU A 232 18.11 -12.24 -23.57
CA GLU A 232 19.22 -12.13 -24.53
C GLU A 232 20.16 -10.98 -24.17
N VAL A 233 19.60 -9.85 -23.71
CA VAL A 233 20.39 -8.69 -23.24
C VAL A 233 21.15 -9.04 -21.96
N TYR A 234 20.51 -9.73 -21.00
CA TYR A 234 21.18 -10.18 -19.77
C TYR A 234 22.34 -11.15 -20.05
N THR A 235 22.16 -12.08 -20.98
CA THR A 235 23.20 -13.03 -21.40
C THR A 235 24.38 -12.30 -22.06
N MET A 236 24.12 -11.27 -22.86
CA MET A 236 25.19 -10.43 -23.44
C MET A 236 26.01 -9.71 -22.35
N ILE A 237 25.36 -9.13 -21.34
CA ILE A 237 26.06 -8.41 -20.25
C ILE A 237 26.97 -9.37 -19.47
N GLN A 238 26.46 -10.55 -19.07
CA GLN A 238 27.25 -11.54 -18.35
C GLN A 238 28.47 -12.03 -19.15
N ASN A 239 28.33 -12.21 -20.47
CA ASN A 239 29.44 -12.64 -21.32
C ASN A 239 30.52 -11.54 -21.49
N VAL A 240 30.14 -10.26 -21.44
CA VAL A 240 31.10 -9.14 -21.47
C VAL A 240 31.88 -9.07 -20.15
N GLU A 241 31.22 -9.22 -18.99
CA GLU A 241 31.90 -9.23 -17.69
C GLU A 241 32.86 -10.42 -17.55
N LEU A 242 32.49 -11.59 -18.06
CA LEU A 242 33.35 -12.78 -18.07
C LEU A 242 34.53 -12.67 -19.05
N ALA A 243 34.40 -11.91 -20.14
CA ALA A 243 35.49 -11.66 -21.09
C ALA A 243 36.47 -10.56 -20.63
N MET A 244 36.11 -9.80 -19.58
CA MET A 244 36.95 -8.79 -18.95
C MET A 244 37.73 -9.31 -17.73
N GLN A 245 37.58 -10.59 -17.38
CA GLN A 245 38.39 -11.31 -16.40
C GLN A 245 39.50 -12.11 -17.08
#